data_AF-A0A523YLQ0-F1
#
_entry.id   AF-A0A523YLQ0-F1
#
_cell.length_a   1.000
_cell.length_b   1.000
_cell.length_c   1.000
_cell.angle_alpha   90.00
_cell.angle_beta   90.00
_cell.angle_gamma   90.00
#
_symmetry.space_group_name_H-M   'P 1'
#
loop_
_entity.id
_entity.type
_entity.pdbx_description
1 polymer ?
#
loop_
_entity_poly.entity_id
_entity_poly.type
_entity_poly.pdbx_seq_one_letter_code
_entity_poly.pdbx_strand_id
1 'polypeptide(L)'
;MRHKNLILFLFLLFFLALSFPVFAAENSHQGAHEHINLGEILSLYSILPFVGILLSIALFPLFAPEFWHHHFGKVSAFWAIVIAVPLLIAYKGVALHSFLHIILADYIPFIILLWGLFTISGGILLKGSLVGTPKVNTIMIIIGTALASWMGTTGAAMLLIRPFLRANNYRKNRAFMVV
;
A
#
# COMPACT_ATOMS: atom_id res chain seq x y z
N MET A 1 4.49 -14.06 -27.21
CA MET A 1 5.38 -13.48 -26.18
C MET A 1 5.92 -12.08 -26.53
N ARG A 2 6.11 -11.73 -27.80
CA ARG A 2 6.74 -10.45 -28.23
C ARG A 2 5.88 -9.18 -28.02
N HIS A 3 4.54 -9.29 -28.02
CA HIS A 3 3.64 -8.13 -27.89
C HIS A 3 3.44 -7.62 -26.46
N LYS A 4 3.51 -8.48 -25.43
CA LYS A 4 3.32 -8.06 -24.02
C LYS A 4 4.48 -7.19 -23.52
N ASN A 5 5.71 -7.54 -23.90
CA ASN A 5 6.90 -6.76 -23.58
C ASN A 5 6.92 -5.43 -24.34
N LEU A 6 6.34 -5.40 -25.54
CA LEU A 6 6.23 -4.18 -26.35
C LEU A 6 5.29 -3.15 -25.70
N ILE A 7 4.15 -3.58 -25.16
CA ILE A 7 3.18 -2.69 -24.48
C ILE A 7 3.78 -2.14 -23.18
N LEU A 8 4.47 -2.99 -22.40
CA LEU A 8 5.12 -2.57 -21.17
C LEU A 8 6.28 -1.61 -21.44
N PHE A 9 7.03 -1.85 -22.51
CA PHE A 9 8.10 -0.98 -22.98
C PHE A 9 7.57 0.36 -23.52
N LEU A 10 6.47 0.35 -24.29
CA LEU A 10 5.80 1.56 -24.78
C LEU A 10 5.20 2.39 -23.63
N PHE A 11 4.62 1.74 -22.62
CA PHE A 11 4.12 2.42 -21.42
C PHE A 11 5.23 3.03 -20.59
N LEU A 12 6.33 2.29 -20.38
CA LEU A 12 7.52 2.78 -19.68
C LEU A 12 8.17 3.95 -20.44
N LEU A 13 8.25 3.88 -21.77
CA LEU A 13 8.84 4.92 -22.62
C LEU A 13 7.96 6.17 -22.72
N PHE A 14 6.62 6.00 -22.76
CA PHE A 14 5.67 7.10 -22.68
C PHE A 14 5.74 7.83 -21.33
N PHE A 15 5.90 7.09 -20.23
CA PHE A 15 5.98 7.67 -18.89
C PHE A 15 7.35 8.31 -18.60
N LEU A 16 8.43 7.72 -19.13
CA LEU A 16 9.77 8.30 -19.10
C LEU A 16 9.81 9.63 -19.87
N ALA A 17 9.14 9.70 -21.03
CA ALA A 17 9.04 10.92 -21.83
C ALA A 17 8.26 12.05 -21.12
N LEU A 18 7.27 11.71 -20.29
CA LEU A 18 6.51 12.68 -19.48
C LEU A 18 7.25 13.17 -18.22
N SER A 19 8.28 12.45 -17.74
CA SER A 19 9.03 12.85 -16.53
C SER A 19 10.19 13.80 -16.81
N PHE A 20 10.71 13.86 -18.04
CA PHE A 20 11.84 14.75 -18.39
C PHE A 20 11.53 16.27 -18.36
N PRO A 21 10.37 16.78 -18.81
CA PRO A 21 10.10 18.21 -18.73
C PRO A 21 9.58 18.68 -17.36
N VAL A 22 9.19 17.76 -16.46
CA VAL A 22 8.52 18.08 -15.18
C VAL A 22 9.47 18.63 -14.11
N PHE A 23 10.76 18.27 -14.16
CA PHE A 23 11.77 18.73 -13.18
C PHE A 23 12.55 19.97 -13.64
N ALA A 24 12.34 20.44 -14.87
CA ALA A 24 13.14 21.51 -15.49
C ALA A 24 12.57 22.93 -15.28
N ALA A 25 11.42 23.07 -14.63
CA ALA A 25 10.81 24.37 -14.37
C ALA A 25 10.35 24.47 -12.91
N GLU A 26 11.16 25.12 -12.06
CA GLU A 26 10.85 26.45 -11.52
C GLU A 26 11.95 26.92 -10.54
N ASN A 27 12.18 28.23 -10.52
CA ASN A 27 13.39 28.91 -10.07
C ASN A 27 13.47 29.18 -8.56
N SER A 28 14.72 29.13 -8.07
CA SER A 28 15.33 29.90 -6.97
C SER A 28 14.46 30.60 -5.92
N HIS A 29 14.56 30.17 -4.66
CA HIS A 29 14.59 31.08 -3.50
C HIS A 29 15.58 30.58 -2.43
N GLN A 30 16.61 31.39 -2.17
CA GLN A 30 17.52 31.29 -1.02
C GLN A 30 16.82 31.84 0.23
N GLY A 31 16.89 31.12 1.35
CA GLY A 31 16.38 31.59 2.65
C GLY A 31 16.77 30.65 3.78
N ALA A 32 17.19 31.21 4.90
CA ALA A 32 17.86 30.60 6.04
C ALA A 32 17.03 29.56 6.82
N HIS A 33 17.74 28.72 7.59
CA HIS A 33 17.31 27.84 8.70
C HIS A 33 15.85 27.95 9.21
N GLU A 34 14.88 27.58 8.38
CA GLU A 34 13.55 27.14 8.77
C GLU A 34 13.43 25.66 8.45
N HIS A 35 12.59 24.93 9.18
CA HIS A 35 12.23 23.56 8.80
C HIS A 35 11.52 23.61 7.44
N ILE A 36 12.30 23.44 6.37
CA ILE A 36 11.81 23.42 5.00
C ILE A 36 10.87 22.21 4.87
N ASN A 37 9.56 22.46 4.92
CA ASN A 37 8.56 21.45 4.65
C ASN A 37 8.55 21.17 3.14
N LEU A 38 9.22 20.09 2.72
CA LEU A 38 9.25 19.69 1.30
C LEU A 38 7.83 19.59 0.69
N GLY A 39 6.83 19.24 1.50
CA GLY A 39 5.44 19.15 1.07
C GLY A 39 4.83 20.47 0.58
N GLU A 40 5.34 21.63 1.01
CA GLU A 40 4.84 22.94 0.59
C GLU A 40 5.53 23.44 -0.70
N ILE A 41 6.70 22.91 -1.00
CA ILE A 41 7.56 23.35 -2.12
C ILE A 41 7.42 22.43 -3.32
N LEU A 42 6.96 21.19 -3.09
CA LEU A 42 6.75 20.22 -4.15
C LEU A 42 5.58 20.64 -5.05
N SER A 43 5.87 20.80 -6.35
CA SER A 43 4.84 20.98 -7.37
C SER A 43 3.87 19.80 -7.39
N LEU A 44 2.61 20.04 -7.74
CA LEU A 44 1.57 19.00 -7.85
C LEU A 44 1.97 17.86 -8.80
N TYR A 45 2.83 18.12 -9.78
CA TYR A 45 3.35 17.09 -10.69
C TYR A 45 4.18 16.00 -10.01
N SER A 46 4.72 16.25 -8.81
CA SER A 46 5.41 15.24 -7.99
C SER A 46 4.54 14.04 -7.60
N ILE A 47 3.20 14.16 -7.72
CA ILE A 47 2.27 13.06 -7.45
C ILE A 47 2.26 12.00 -8.56
N LEU A 48 2.83 12.29 -9.73
CA LEU A 48 2.72 11.45 -10.91
C LEU A 48 3.28 10.02 -10.70
N PRO A 49 4.45 9.82 -10.05
CA PRO A 49 4.95 8.48 -9.73
C PRO A 49 4.03 7.72 -8.76
N PHE A 50 3.39 8.43 -7.82
CA PHE A 50 2.43 7.84 -6.88
C PHE A 50 1.17 7.35 -7.60
N VAL A 51 0.62 8.15 -8.52
CA VAL A 51 -0.50 7.72 -9.38
C VAL A 51 -0.07 6.55 -10.28
N GLY A 52 1.17 6.58 -10.80
CA GLY A 52 1.74 5.52 -11.63
C GLY A 52 1.81 4.16 -10.92
N ILE A 53 2.28 4.11 -9.68
CA ILE A 53 2.29 2.86 -8.91
C ILE A 53 0.87 2.37 -8.56
N LEU A 54 -0.06 3.27 -8.22
CA LEU A 54 -1.46 2.89 -7.95
C LEU A 54 -2.15 2.29 -9.19
N LEU A 55 -1.99 2.92 -10.35
CA LEU A 55 -2.49 2.39 -11.62
C LEU A 55 -1.83 1.05 -11.96
N SER A 56 -0.54 0.91 -11.68
CA SER A 56 0.16 -0.36 -11.89
C SER A 56 -0.46 -1.49 -11.06
N ILE A 57 -0.70 -1.24 -9.77
CA ILE A 57 -1.31 -2.24 -8.87
C ILE A 57 -2.77 -2.53 -9.24
N ALA A 58 -3.51 -1.56 -9.77
CA ALA A 58 -4.89 -1.76 -10.18
C ALA A 58 -5.03 -2.51 -11.53
N LEU A 59 -4.21 -2.16 -12.52
CA LEU A 59 -4.39 -2.61 -13.90
C LEU A 59 -3.58 -3.86 -14.25
N PHE A 60 -2.33 -3.99 -13.79
CA PHE A 60 -1.48 -5.11 -14.18
C PHE A 60 -1.97 -6.49 -13.70
N PRO A 61 -2.53 -6.66 -12.49
CA PRO A 61 -3.13 -7.93 -12.11
C PRO A 61 -4.27 -8.36 -13.05
N LEU A 62 -5.01 -7.41 -13.62
CA LEU A 62 -6.15 -7.67 -14.50
C LEU A 62 -5.73 -7.99 -15.94
N PHE A 63 -4.78 -7.24 -16.51
CA PHE A 63 -4.35 -7.42 -17.89
C PHE A 63 -3.23 -8.46 -18.07
N ALA A 64 -2.36 -8.61 -17.08
CA ALA A 64 -1.17 -9.46 -17.16
C ALA A 64 -0.83 -10.09 -15.79
N PRO A 65 -1.68 -10.99 -15.27
CA PRO A 65 -1.50 -11.59 -13.94
C PRO A 65 -0.14 -12.29 -13.80
N GLU A 66 0.24 -13.17 -14.73
CA GLU A 66 1.54 -13.88 -14.68
C GLU A 66 2.75 -12.93 -14.62
N PHE A 67 2.70 -11.80 -15.34
CA PHE A 67 3.77 -10.82 -15.30
C PHE A 67 3.84 -10.14 -13.94
N TRP A 68 2.68 -9.70 -13.43
CA TRP A 68 2.57 -9.00 -12.16
C TRP A 68 3.07 -9.85 -10.99
N HIS A 69 2.64 -11.10 -10.88
CA HIS A 69 3.04 -11.98 -9.77
C HIS A 69 4.56 -12.19 -9.73
N HIS A 70 5.24 -12.22 -10.88
CA HIS A 70 6.69 -12.39 -10.94
C HIS A 70 7.48 -11.06 -10.84
N HIS A 71 6.91 -9.94 -11.29
CA HIS A 71 7.64 -8.66 -11.43
C HIS A 71 7.13 -7.54 -10.51
N PHE A 72 6.16 -7.81 -9.63
CA PHE A 72 5.61 -6.81 -8.71
C PHE A 72 6.70 -6.03 -7.99
N GLY A 73 7.65 -6.73 -7.36
CA GLY A 73 8.76 -6.10 -6.64
C GLY A 73 9.63 -5.20 -7.53
N LYS A 74 9.87 -5.61 -8.79
CA LYS A 74 10.66 -4.81 -9.75
C LYS A 74 9.92 -3.56 -10.21
N VAL A 75 8.62 -3.66 -10.46
CA VAL A 75 7.77 -2.52 -10.84
C VAL A 75 7.66 -1.53 -9.68
N SER A 76 7.42 -2.02 -8.46
CA SER A 76 7.40 -1.17 -7.26
C SER A 76 8.74 -0.48 -6.99
N ALA A 77 9.86 -1.21 -7.14
CA ALA A 77 11.19 -0.64 -7.02
C ALA A 77 11.48 0.42 -8.09
N PHE A 78 11.05 0.19 -9.34
CA PHE A 78 11.17 1.18 -10.40
C PHE A 78 10.47 2.49 -10.03
N TRP A 79 9.20 2.42 -9.61
CA TRP A 79 8.45 3.61 -9.19
C TRP A 79 9.07 4.30 -7.97
N ALA A 80 9.56 3.53 -7.00
CA ALA A 80 10.26 4.07 -5.83
C ALA A 80 11.56 4.81 -6.21
N ILE A 81 12.33 4.29 -7.17
CA ILE A 81 13.55 4.93 -7.66
C ILE A 81 13.21 6.20 -8.45
N VAL A 82 12.18 6.16 -9.30
CA VAL A 82 11.73 7.30 -10.10
C VAL A 82 11.33 8.49 -9.23
N ILE A 83 10.76 8.26 -8.04
CA ILE A 83 10.48 9.34 -7.10
C ILE A 83 11.70 9.69 -6.24
N ALA A 84 12.41 8.70 -5.69
CA ALA A 84 13.47 8.96 -4.71
C ALA A 84 14.71 9.62 -5.33
N VAL A 85 15.15 9.18 -6.52
CA VAL A 85 16.40 9.67 -7.11
C VAL A 85 16.34 11.15 -7.51
N PRO A 86 15.33 11.64 -8.25
CA PRO A 86 15.24 13.06 -8.57
C PRO A 86 15.12 13.95 -7.33
N LEU A 87 14.35 13.53 -6.33
CA LEU A 87 14.22 14.25 -5.07
C LEU A 87 15.54 14.32 -4.29
N LEU A 88 16.29 13.22 -4.23
CA LEU A 88 17.60 13.20 -3.58
C LEU A 88 18.63 14.07 -4.32
N ILE A 89 18.59 14.12 -5.65
CA ILE A 89 19.50 14.97 -6.43
C ILE A 89 19.16 16.46 -6.23
N ALA A 90 17.87 16.81 -6.27
CA ALA A 90 17.42 18.20 -6.19
C ALA A 90 17.53 18.78 -4.77
N TYR A 91 17.09 18.05 -3.75
CA TYR A 91 16.96 18.55 -2.37
C TYR A 91 17.99 17.95 -1.40
N LYS A 92 18.81 16.98 -1.84
CA LYS A 92 19.98 16.43 -1.14
C LYS A 92 19.70 16.07 0.33
N GLY A 93 20.36 16.76 1.26
CA GLY A 93 20.32 16.47 2.69
C GLY A 93 18.91 16.58 3.30
N VAL A 94 18.08 17.49 2.80
CA VAL A 94 16.72 17.67 3.32
C VAL A 94 15.83 16.49 2.90
N ALA A 95 15.88 16.09 1.63
CA ALA A 95 15.17 14.90 1.16
C ALA A 95 15.65 13.61 1.83
N LEU A 96 16.96 13.47 2.06
CA LEU A 96 17.51 12.31 2.77
C LEU A 96 17.02 12.26 4.22
N HIS A 97 17.00 13.40 4.91
CA HIS A 97 16.48 13.48 6.27
C HIS A 97 15.00 13.09 6.35
N SER A 98 14.15 13.66 5.47
CA SER A 98 12.73 13.29 5.41
C SER A 98 12.52 11.81 5.09
N PHE A 99 13.27 11.26 4.13
CA PHE A 99 13.19 9.85 3.77
C PHE A 99 13.57 8.94 4.94
N LEU A 100 14.68 9.23 5.62
CA LEU A 100 15.10 8.49 6.81
C LEU A 100 14.10 8.63 7.95
N HIS A 101 13.56 9.82 8.18
CA HIS A 101 12.55 10.06 9.20
C HIS A 101 11.30 9.21 8.93
N ILE A 102 10.76 9.22 7.71
CA ILE A 102 9.59 8.40 7.35
C ILE A 102 9.88 6.90 7.53
N ILE A 103 11.07 6.42 7.12
CA ILE A 103 11.40 5.00 7.29
C ILE A 103 11.52 4.62 8.76
N LEU A 104 12.25 5.40 9.56
CA LEU A 104 12.57 5.04 10.94
C LEU A 104 11.43 5.36 11.91
N ALA A 105 10.74 6.48 11.74
CA ALA A 105 9.71 6.96 12.65
C ALA A 105 8.32 6.40 12.31
N ASP A 106 8.02 6.19 11.03
CA ASP A 106 6.67 5.77 10.61
C ASP A 106 6.65 4.33 10.11
N TYR A 107 7.50 3.99 9.13
CA TYR A 107 7.42 2.70 8.44
C TYR A 107 7.86 1.52 9.32
N ILE A 108 9.04 1.61 9.96
CA ILE A 108 9.54 0.54 10.82
C ILE A 108 8.59 0.30 12.01
N PRO A 109 8.14 1.32 12.76
CA PRO A 109 7.18 1.13 13.84
C PRO A 109 5.85 0.56 13.35
N PHE A 110 5.37 0.99 12.19
CA PHE A 110 4.16 0.42 11.57
C PHE A 110 4.32 -1.08 11.26
N ILE A 111 5.45 -1.50 10.68
CA ILE A 111 5.73 -2.91 10.40
C ILE A 111 5.83 -3.73 11.70
N ILE A 112 6.49 -3.20 12.73
CA ILE A 112 6.57 -3.84 14.05
C ILE A 112 5.17 -3.97 14.67
N LEU A 113 4.34 -2.93 14.57
CA LEU A 113 2.95 -2.95 15.04
C LEU A 113 2.15 -4.04 14.32
N LEU A 114 2.21 -4.09 12.98
CA LEU A 114 1.54 -5.14 12.20
C LEU A 114 2.03 -6.54 12.58
N TRP A 115 3.33 -6.71 12.83
CA TRP A 115 3.89 -7.98 13.28
C TRP A 115 3.34 -8.38 14.65
N GLY A 116 3.35 -7.46 15.62
CA GLY A 116 2.79 -7.67 16.95
C GLY A 116 1.31 -8.04 16.88
N LEU A 117 0.55 -7.32 16.06
CA LEU A 117 -0.88 -7.55 15.85
C LEU A 117 -1.15 -8.92 15.23
N PHE A 118 -0.36 -9.33 14.24
CA PHE A 118 -0.44 -10.67 13.63
C PHE A 118 -0.12 -11.76 14.66
N THR A 119 0.91 -11.57 15.47
CA THR A 119 1.35 -12.57 16.46
C THR A 119 0.33 -12.73 17.58
N ILE A 120 -0.15 -11.62 18.14
CA ILE A 120 -1.14 -11.60 19.22
C ILE A 120 -2.49 -12.13 18.70
N SER A 121 -3.01 -11.56 17.61
CA SER A 121 -4.32 -11.95 17.06
C SER A 121 -4.30 -13.39 16.55
N GLY A 122 -3.20 -13.83 15.93
CA GLY A 122 -3.02 -15.21 15.47
C GLY A 122 -2.95 -16.24 16.61
N GLY A 123 -2.47 -15.84 17.79
CA GLY A 123 -2.41 -16.67 18.99
C GLY A 123 -3.73 -16.78 19.76
N ILE A 124 -4.67 -15.86 19.55
CA ILE A 124 -5.98 -15.86 20.23
C ILE A 124 -6.91 -16.87 19.56
N LEU A 125 -7.17 -17.99 20.24
CA LEU A 125 -8.16 -18.97 19.79
C LEU A 125 -9.51 -18.75 20.49
N LEU A 126 -10.43 -18.10 19.79
CA LEU A 126 -11.83 -18.00 20.24
C LEU A 126 -12.53 -19.36 20.04
N LYS A 127 -12.90 -20.00 21.15
CA LYS A 127 -13.69 -21.25 21.18
C LYS A 127 -15.16 -20.91 21.46
N GLY A 128 -16.07 -21.55 20.72
CA GLY A 128 -17.51 -21.40 20.86
C GLY A 128 -18.26 -22.11 19.73
N SER A 129 -19.48 -22.59 19.99
CA SER A 129 -20.39 -23.14 18.98
C SER A 129 -21.36 -22.05 18.52
N LEU A 130 -20.86 -21.13 17.69
CA LEU A 130 -21.72 -20.12 17.05
C LEU A 130 -22.37 -20.74 15.82
N VAL A 131 -23.70 -20.76 15.76
CA VAL A 131 -24.43 -21.10 14.54
C VAL A 131 -24.50 -19.82 13.69
N GLY A 132 -23.94 -19.85 12.47
CA GLY A 132 -23.87 -18.70 11.55
C GLY A 132 -25.22 -18.26 10.96
N THR A 133 -26.22 -18.05 11.82
CA THR A 133 -27.51 -17.44 11.46
C THR A 133 -27.32 -15.96 11.06
N PRO A 134 -28.25 -15.36 10.31
CA PRO A 134 -28.13 -13.95 9.92
C PRO A 134 -27.90 -13.00 11.11
N LYS A 135 -28.60 -13.22 12.23
CA LYS A 135 -28.46 -12.41 13.46
C LYS A 135 -27.04 -12.50 14.02
N VAL A 136 -26.46 -13.70 14.10
CA VAL A 136 -25.10 -13.91 14.64
C VAL A 136 -24.05 -13.29 13.73
N ASN A 137 -24.22 -13.37 12.41
CA ASN A 137 -23.31 -12.72 11.47
C ASN A 137 -23.39 -11.20 11.55
N THR A 138 -24.59 -10.61 11.69
CA THR A 138 -24.74 -9.16 11.90
C THR A 138 -24.05 -8.71 13.18
N ILE A 139 -24.20 -9.46 14.28
CA ILE A 139 -23.50 -9.17 15.54
C ILE A 139 -21.98 -9.27 15.35
N MET A 140 -21.49 -10.29 14.65
CA MET A 140 -20.04 -10.41 14.34
C MET A 140 -19.54 -9.22 13.52
N ILE A 141 -20.32 -8.71 12.56
CA ILE A 141 -19.95 -7.51 11.80
C ILE A 141 -19.90 -6.29 12.72
N ILE A 142 -20.89 -6.10 13.59
CA ILE A 142 -20.91 -4.98 14.55
C ILE A 142 -19.68 -5.03 15.48
N ILE A 143 -19.37 -6.21 16.02
CA ILE A 143 -18.17 -6.41 16.83
C ILE A 143 -16.92 -6.14 16.01
N GLY A 144 -16.83 -6.66 14.79
CA GLY A 144 -15.70 -6.44 13.90
C GLY A 144 -15.47 -4.96 13.57
N THR A 145 -16.54 -4.21 13.33
CA THR A 145 -16.48 -2.76 13.12
C THR A 145 -15.98 -2.04 14.37
N ALA A 146 -16.49 -2.39 15.55
CA ALA A 146 -16.03 -1.80 16.82
C ALA A 146 -14.54 -2.11 17.08
N LEU A 147 -14.11 -3.36 16.86
CA LEU A 147 -12.72 -3.75 16.98
C LEU A 147 -11.84 -3.04 15.94
N ALA A 148 -12.31 -2.91 14.70
CA ALA A 148 -11.57 -2.23 13.63
C ALA A 148 -11.30 -0.76 13.96
N SER A 149 -12.24 -0.07 14.62
CA SER A 149 -12.04 1.30 15.09
C SER A 149 -10.97 1.42 16.19
N TRP A 150 -10.74 0.36 16.98
CA TRP A 150 -9.76 0.37 18.07
C TRP A 150 -8.38 -0.11 17.62
N MET A 151 -8.30 -1.31 17.03
CA MET A 151 -7.03 -1.98 16.69
C MET A 151 -6.69 -1.94 15.18
N GLY A 152 -7.52 -1.28 14.38
CA GLY A 152 -7.40 -1.26 12.92
C GLY A 152 -8.10 -2.45 12.23
N THR A 153 -8.46 -2.26 10.95
CA THR A 153 -9.14 -3.26 10.13
C THR A 153 -8.33 -4.55 9.96
N THR A 154 -7.01 -4.44 9.83
CA THR A 154 -6.08 -5.59 9.71
C THR A 154 -6.12 -6.48 10.95
N GLY A 155 -6.08 -5.90 12.16
CA GLY A 155 -6.11 -6.65 13.42
C GLY A 155 -7.43 -7.31 13.68
N ALA A 156 -8.52 -6.55 13.52
CA ALA A 156 -9.87 -7.06 13.70
C ALA A 156 -10.16 -8.24 12.77
N ALA A 157 -9.75 -8.15 11.49
CA ALA A 157 -9.89 -9.23 10.53
C ALA A 157 -9.08 -10.48 10.94
N MET A 158 -7.81 -10.31 11.32
CA MET A 158 -6.95 -11.43 11.76
C MET A 158 -7.51 -12.15 13.01
N LEU A 159 -8.10 -11.42 13.95
CA LEU A 159 -8.70 -11.97 15.17
C LEU A 159 -10.02 -12.71 14.88
N LEU A 160 -10.87 -12.14 14.01
CA LEU A 160 -12.22 -12.66 13.75
C LEU A 160 -12.31 -13.68 12.61
N ILE A 161 -11.27 -13.83 11.77
CA ILE A 161 -11.33 -14.73 10.61
C ILE A 161 -11.63 -16.18 11.00
N ARG A 162 -11.00 -16.68 12.06
CA ARG A 162 -11.19 -18.06 12.55
C ARG A 162 -12.61 -18.30 13.10
N PRO A 163 -13.14 -17.49 14.04
CA PRO A 163 -14.51 -17.68 14.51
C PRO A 163 -15.55 -17.45 13.41
N PHE A 164 -15.34 -16.50 12.50
CA PHE A 164 -16.25 -16.26 11.37
C PHE A 164 -16.36 -17.48 10.44
N LEU A 165 -15.21 -18.06 10.06
CA LEU A 165 -15.17 -19.28 9.24
C LEU A 165 -15.78 -20.49 9.97
N ARG A 166 -15.55 -20.62 11.28
CA ARG A 166 -16.13 -21.69 12.08
C ARG A 166 -17.65 -21.57 12.18
N ALA A 167 -18.17 -20.37 12.43
CA ALA A 167 -19.61 -20.14 12.57
C ALA A 167 -20.39 -20.44 11.27
N ASN A 168 -19.75 -20.23 10.11
CA ASN A 168 -20.37 -20.42 8.80
C ASN A 168 -19.94 -21.73 8.10
N ASN A 169 -19.26 -22.65 8.80
CA ASN A 169 -18.73 -23.88 8.22
C ASN A 169 -19.82 -24.79 7.61
N TYR A 170 -21.06 -24.70 8.08
CA TYR A 170 -22.18 -25.51 7.64
C TYR A 170 -22.73 -25.08 6.26
N ARG A 171 -22.34 -23.89 5.75
CA ARG A 171 -22.81 -23.40 4.46
C ARG A 171 -22.16 -24.18 3.31
N LYS A 172 -23.00 -24.63 2.36
CA LYS A 172 -22.58 -25.28 1.11
C LYS A 172 -21.79 -24.32 0.20
N ASN A 173 -22.25 -23.09 0.06
CA ASN A 173 -21.60 -22.08 -0.78
C ASN A 173 -20.63 -21.23 0.05
N ARG A 174 -19.33 -21.38 -0.19
CA ARG A 174 -18.26 -20.69 0.59
C ARG A 174 -17.48 -19.63 -0.16
N ALA A 175 -17.60 -19.59 -1.49
CA ALA A 175 -16.83 -18.68 -2.36
C ALA A 175 -17.02 -17.19 -2.03
N PHE A 176 -18.18 -16.80 -1.49
CA PHE A 176 -18.49 -15.40 -1.17
C PHE A 176 -18.06 -14.97 0.24
N MET A 177 -17.46 -15.87 1.04
CA MET A 177 -17.15 -15.58 2.44
C MET A 177 -15.75 -14.98 2.64
N VAL A 178 -14.73 -15.52 1.96
CA VAL A 178 -13.33 -15.08 2.02
C VAL A 178 -12.69 -15.33 0.65
N VAL A 179 -11.98 -14.35 0.10
CA VAL A 179 -11.25 -14.41 -1.18
C VAL A 179 -9.77 -14.22 -0.93
#